data_AF-A0A370FMF5-F1
#
_entry.id   AF-A0A370FMF5-F1
#
_cell.length_a   1.000
_cell.length_b   1.000
_cell.length_c   1.000
_cell.angle_alpha   90.00
_cell.angle_beta   90.00
_cell.angle_gamma   90.00
#
_symmetry.space_group_name_H-M   'P 1'
#
loop_
_entity.id
_entity.type
_entity.pdbx_description
1 polymer ?
#
loop_
_entity_poly.entity_id
_entity_poly.type
_entity_poly.pdbx_seq_one_letter_code
_entity_poly.pdbx_strand_id
1 'polypeptide(L)'
;MPRRLPVAPVALLAGAALLQGCERTAAGGDIRYPDDAAIAQALRQNFGEDPDNAKARELIQTLGGAEGQLDYQVRRVIWRQGSFEVHYDASLRMSQGGEQSLQRLYATMIPKEEAAKLPDQSLKAQEDWLNAQADALARSDAAQGQSLKASLENLGRCYRQAKAGDTVPLMEGLHALLSPAREGLYAERLQAPGVQLKCLPL
;
A
#
# COMPACT_ATOMS: atom_id res chain seq x y z
N MET A 1 37.81 25.35 84.17
CA MET A 1 37.04 24.32 84.91
C MET A 1 35.90 23.82 84.05
N PRO A 2 35.66 22.50 83.96
CA PRO A 2 34.99 21.87 82.82
C PRO A 2 33.46 21.84 82.97
N ARG A 3 32.75 22.17 81.87
CA ARG A 3 31.32 21.90 81.71
C ARG A 3 31.14 20.48 81.16
N ARG A 4 30.43 19.62 81.90
CA ARG A 4 29.95 18.31 81.42
C ARG A 4 28.60 18.49 80.73
N LEU A 5 28.45 17.94 79.53
CA LEU A 5 27.17 17.63 78.90
C LEU A 5 27.16 16.11 78.62
N PRO A 6 26.13 15.37 79.02
CA PRO A 6 26.00 13.95 78.75
C PRO A 6 25.35 13.65 77.40
N VAL A 7 25.67 12.45 76.94
CA VAL A 7 25.35 11.78 75.67
C VAL A 7 23.93 11.17 75.71
N ALA A 8 23.18 11.38 74.61
CA ALA A 8 22.21 10.54 73.85
C ALA A 8 21.26 9.54 74.58
N PRO A 9 20.06 9.22 74.03
CA PRO A 9 19.96 8.50 72.75
C PRO A 9 18.82 8.92 71.79
N VAL A 10 19.01 8.46 70.56
CA VAL A 10 18.19 8.56 69.34
C VAL A 10 16.93 7.69 69.44
N ALA A 11 15.80 8.18 68.93
CA ALA A 11 14.68 7.33 68.48
C ALA A 11 13.99 7.93 67.25
N LEU A 12 14.06 7.14 66.17
CA LEU A 12 13.45 7.20 64.84
C LEU A 12 12.22 8.10 64.64
N LEU A 13 12.36 9.07 63.73
CA LEU A 13 11.25 9.74 63.05
C LEU A 13 10.82 8.90 61.85
N ALA A 14 9.56 8.47 61.88
CA ALA A 14 8.86 7.89 60.75
C ALA A 14 8.76 8.92 59.61
N GLY A 15 9.56 8.73 58.56
CA GLY A 15 9.44 9.47 57.31
C GLY A 15 8.19 9.01 56.56
N ALA A 16 7.13 9.82 56.63
CA ALA A 16 5.95 9.66 55.80
C ALA A 16 6.36 9.75 54.31
N ALA A 17 6.15 8.67 53.59
CA ALA A 17 6.28 8.59 52.15
C ALA A 17 5.24 9.50 51.50
N LEU A 18 5.64 10.71 51.11
CA LEU A 18 4.93 11.51 50.11
C LEU A 18 5.30 10.95 48.74
N LEU A 19 4.73 9.80 48.38
CA LEU A 19 4.54 9.44 46.98
C LEU A 19 3.60 10.49 46.41
N GLN A 20 4.14 11.50 45.74
CA GLN A 20 3.38 12.31 44.81
C GLN A 20 2.82 11.34 43.78
N GLY A 21 1.55 10.99 43.95
CA GLY A 21 0.81 10.19 43.00
C GLY A 21 0.98 10.83 41.64
N CYS A 22 1.54 10.07 40.70
CA CYS A 22 1.24 10.29 39.30
C CYS A 22 -0.27 10.08 39.18
N GLU A 23 -1.04 11.16 39.33
CA GLU A 23 -2.37 11.24 38.78
C GLU A 23 -2.19 11.10 37.27
N ARG A 24 -2.15 9.85 36.80
CA ARG A 24 -2.62 9.53 35.48
C ARG A 24 -4.11 9.88 35.53
N THR A 25 -4.41 11.15 35.31
CA THR A 25 -5.63 11.53 34.62
C THR A 25 -5.53 10.83 33.27
N ALA A 26 -5.90 9.55 33.25
CA ALA A 26 -6.46 8.95 32.06
C ALA A 26 -7.77 9.70 31.85
N ALA A 27 -7.64 10.91 31.32
CA ALA A 27 -8.68 11.47 30.49
C ALA A 27 -8.88 10.39 29.43
N GLY A 28 -9.93 9.60 29.60
CA GLY A 28 -10.52 8.85 28.52
C GLY A 28 -11.03 9.88 27.53
N GLY A 29 -10.11 10.51 26.80
CA GLY A 29 -10.44 11.31 25.65
C GLY A 29 -11.03 10.35 24.65
N ASP A 30 -12.27 10.60 24.24
CA ASP A 30 -12.88 9.85 23.15
C ASP A 30 -11.93 9.88 21.96
N ILE A 31 -11.47 8.70 21.55
CA ILE A 31 -10.65 8.55 20.36
C ILE A 31 -11.55 8.81 19.17
N ARG A 32 -11.40 9.97 18.53
CA ARG A 32 -12.10 10.28 17.30
C ARG A 32 -11.35 9.68 16.12
N TYR A 33 -11.89 8.57 15.60
CA TYR A 33 -11.37 7.93 14.39
C TYR A 33 -11.64 8.81 13.16
N PRO A 34 -10.68 8.89 12.21
CA PRO A 34 -10.95 9.49 10.92
C PRO A 34 -11.94 8.63 10.13
N ASP A 35 -12.76 9.26 9.30
CA ASP A 35 -13.65 8.54 8.39
C ASP A 35 -12.90 7.99 7.18
N ASP A 36 -13.52 7.04 6.49
CA ASP A 36 -12.94 6.35 5.34
C ASP A 36 -12.58 7.31 4.19
N ALA A 37 -13.30 8.44 4.05
CA ALA A 37 -13.03 9.42 3.00
C ALA A 37 -11.74 10.19 3.29
N ALA A 38 -11.52 10.61 4.53
CA ALA A 38 -10.29 11.25 4.98
C ALA A 38 -9.09 10.28 4.89
N ILE A 39 -9.28 9.02 5.25
CA ILE A 39 -8.28 7.96 5.10
C ILE A 39 -7.91 7.77 3.63
N ALA A 40 -8.90 7.57 2.76
CA ALA A 40 -8.68 7.36 1.33
C ALA A 40 -8.05 8.60 0.66
N GLN A 41 -8.35 9.81 1.13
CA GLN A 41 -7.69 11.03 0.66
C GLN A 41 -6.19 11.03 1.02
N ALA A 42 -5.85 10.74 2.28
CA ALA A 42 -4.45 10.70 2.73
C ALA A 42 -3.63 9.63 1.98
N LEU A 43 -4.23 8.45 1.76
CA LEU A 43 -3.60 7.37 0.99
C LEU A 43 -3.36 7.78 -0.47
N ARG A 44 -4.33 8.46 -1.10
CA ARG A 44 -4.21 8.99 -2.47
C ARG A 44 -3.13 10.05 -2.58
N GLN A 45 -3.11 11.00 -1.65
CA GLN A 45 -2.10 12.07 -1.62
C GLN A 45 -0.70 11.47 -1.49
N ASN A 46 -0.50 10.57 -0.52
CA ASN A 46 0.78 9.90 -0.36
C ASN A 46 1.21 9.13 -1.62
N PHE A 47 0.30 8.40 -2.28
CA PHE A 47 0.60 7.72 -3.54
C PHE A 47 0.96 8.69 -4.68
N GLY A 48 0.28 9.83 -4.74
CA GLY A 48 0.47 10.87 -5.76
C GLY A 48 1.79 11.65 -5.62
N GLU A 49 2.18 11.95 -4.38
CA GLU A 49 3.30 12.84 -4.07
C GLU A 49 4.63 12.10 -3.88
N ASP A 50 4.60 10.83 -3.49
CA ASP A 50 5.80 10.03 -3.28
C ASP A 50 6.53 9.76 -4.63
N PRO A 51 7.78 10.21 -4.79
CA PRO A 51 8.54 10.02 -6.03
C PRO A 51 8.79 8.55 -6.36
N ASP A 52 8.86 7.66 -5.36
CA ASP A 52 9.11 6.23 -5.55
C ASP A 52 7.92 5.52 -6.24
N ASN A 53 6.74 6.15 -6.22
CA ASN A 53 5.54 5.65 -6.88
C ASN A 53 5.42 6.06 -8.36
N ALA A 54 6.42 6.71 -8.96
CA ALA A 54 6.35 7.18 -10.35
C ALA A 54 5.98 6.07 -11.36
N LYS A 55 6.67 4.92 -11.29
CA LYS A 55 6.37 3.76 -12.16
C LYS A 55 5.00 3.14 -11.86
N ALA A 56 4.60 3.12 -10.59
CA ALA A 56 3.28 2.63 -10.22
C ALA A 56 2.19 3.53 -10.80
N ARG A 57 2.34 4.86 -10.75
CA ARG A 57 1.42 5.81 -11.37
C ARG A 57 1.30 5.62 -12.88
N GLU A 58 2.41 5.41 -13.57
CA GLU A 58 2.42 5.11 -15.01
C GLU A 58 1.68 3.79 -15.32
N LEU A 59 1.89 2.76 -14.51
CA LEU A 59 1.17 1.49 -14.64
C LEU A 59 -0.33 1.66 -14.41
N ILE A 60 -0.73 2.42 -13.39
CA ILE A 60 -2.14 2.75 -13.11
C ILE A 60 -2.76 3.51 -14.28
N GLN A 61 -2.06 4.45 -14.90
CA GLN A 61 -2.58 5.16 -16.08
C GLN A 61 -2.66 4.25 -17.32
N THR A 62 -1.69 3.34 -17.49
CA THR A 62 -1.69 2.39 -18.60
C THR A 62 -2.85 1.41 -18.50
N LEU A 63 -3.07 0.86 -17.30
CA LEU A 63 -4.13 -0.12 -17.02
C LEU A 63 -5.51 0.53 -16.87
N GLY A 64 -5.59 1.64 -16.14
CA GLY A 64 -6.85 2.30 -15.80
C GLY A 64 -7.34 3.27 -16.86
N GLY A 65 -6.48 3.68 -17.80
CA GLY A 65 -6.73 4.77 -18.73
C GLY A 65 -6.42 6.15 -18.11
N ALA A 66 -6.64 7.21 -18.89
CA ALA A 66 -6.25 8.58 -18.53
C ALA A 66 -6.96 9.08 -17.25
N GLU A 67 -8.18 8.62 -17.00
CA GLU A 67 -8.97 8.93 -15.80
C GLU A 67 -9.04 7.74 -14.83
N GLY A 68 -8.19 6.73 -15.02
CA GLY A 68 -8.09 5.60 -14.11
C GLY A 68 -7.59 6.04 -12.74
N GLN A 69 -8.24 5.55 -11.68
CA GLN A 69 -7.91 5.95 -10.31
C GLN A 69 -7.85 4.77 -9.35
N LEU A 70 -7.08 4.93 -8.28
CA LEU A 70 -7.05 3.99 -7.17
C LEU A 70 -8.20 4.28 -6.20
N ASP A 71 -8.98 3.24 -5.92
CA ASP A 71 -9.95 3.21 -4.85
C ASP A 71 -9.38 2.40 -3.69
N TYR A 72 -9.56 2.89 -2.47
CA TYR A 72 -9.02 2.30 -1.25
C TYR A 72 -10.17 1.81 -0.38
N GLN A 73 -10.18 0.52 -0.07
CA GLN A 73 -11.18 -0.06 0.80
C GLN A 73 -10.60 -0.23 2.21
N VAL A 74 -11.06 0.60 3.15
CA VAL A 74 -10.64 0.51 4.56
C VAL A 74 -11.25 -0.75 5.18
N ARG A 75 -10.40 -1.59 5.78
CA ARG A 75 -10.81 -2.86 6.42
C ARG A 75 -10.80 -2.74 7.94
N ARG A 76 -9.83 -2.00 8.48
CA ARG A 76 -9.64 -1.82 9.92
C ARG A 76 -8.87 -0.55 10.20
N VAL A 77 -9.20 0.12 11.30
CA VAL A 77 -8.44 1.24 11.84
C VAL A 77 -8.14 0.97 13.31
N ILE A 78 -6.87 1.09 13.71
CA ILE A 78 -6.38 0.79 15.05
C ILE A 78 -5.67 2.03 15.58
N TRP A 79 -6.12 2.55 16.72
CA TRP A 79 -5.42 3.66 17.36
C TRP A 79 -4.11 3.22 18.02
N ARG A 80 -3.03 3.98 17.77
CA ARG A 80 -1.66 3.73 18.23
C ARG A 80 -1.01 5.03 18.69
N GLN A 81 -1.06 5.32 19.99
CA GLN A 81 -0.25 6.38 20.63
C GLN A 81 -0.26 7.74 19.89
N GLY A 82 -1.43 8.19 19.41
CA GLY A 82 -1.58 9.46 18.70
C GLY A 82 -1.65 9.35 17.17
N SER A 83 -1.46 8.16 16.61
CA SER A 83 -1.65 7.83 15.19
C SER A 83 -2.66 6.71 15.01
N PHE A 84 -3.02 6.41 13.76
CA PHE A 84 -3.94 5.34 13.39
C PHE A 84 -3.27 4.38 12.42
N GLU A 85 -3.11 3.12 12.81
CA GLU A 85 -2.72 2.05 11.90
C GLU A 85 -3.97 1.62 11.12
N VAL A 86 -3.93 1.75 9.80
CA VAL A 86 -5.03 1.42 8.89
C VAL A 86 -4.65 0.20 8.08
N HIS A 87 -5.56 -0.78 8.02
CA HIS A 87 -5.49 -1.93 7.12
C HIS A 87 -6.48 -1.69 5.98
N TYR A 88 -6.03 -1.82 4.74
CA TYR A 88 -6.82 -1.48 3.55
C TYR A 88 -6.45 -2.36 2.35
N ASP A 89 -7.36 -2.39 1.39
CA ASP A 89 -7.13 -3.00 0.07
C ASP A 89 -7.13 -1.90 -1.00
N ALA A 90 -6.42 -2.11 -2.11
CA ALA A 90 -6.33 -1.16 -3.22
C ALA A 90 -6.87 -1.79 -4.51
N SER A 91 -7.77 -1.07 -5.17
CA SER A 91 -8.36 -1.47 -6.44
C SER A 91 -8.27 -0.36 -7.47
N LEU A 92 -8.22 -0.73 -8.75
CA LEU A 92 -8.21 0.18 -9.88
C LEU A 92 -9.63 0.37 -10.41
N ARG A 93 -10.13 1.60 -10.36
CA ARG A 93 -11.31 1.99 -11.12
C ARG A 93 -10.91 2.29 -12.55
N MET A 94 -11.50 1.54 -13.48
CA MET A 94 -11.20 1.63 -14.89
C MET A 94 -11.94 2.81 -15.53
N SER A 95 -11.24 3.60 -16.35
CA SER A 95 -11.84 4.61 -17.24
C SER A 95 -11.95 4.13 -18.69
N GLN A 96 -11.40 2.96 -19.00
CA GLN A 96 -11.42 2.36 -20.33
C GLN A 96 -11.70 0.85 -20.27
N GLY A 97 -11.99 0.24 -21.41
CA GLY A 97 -12.15 -1.21 -21.52
C GLY A 97 -10.84 -1.95 -21.25
N GLY A 98 -10.90 -3.07 -20.55
CA GLY A 98 -9.70 -3.80 -20.12
C GLY A 98 -8.94 -4.47 -21.26
N GLU A 99 -9.57 -4.81 -22.39
CA GLU A 99 -8.84 -5.21 -23.61
C GLU A 99 -7.90 -4.11 -24.11
N GLN A 100 -8.36 -2.85 -24.09
CA GLN A 100 -7.53 -1.70 -24.45
C GLN A 100 -6.39 -1.51 -23.45
N SER A 101 -6.64 -1.78 -22.17
CA SER A 101 -5.62 -1.74 -21.12
C SER A 101 -4.53 -2.78 -21.31
N LEU A 102 -4.92 -4.02 -21.61
CA LEU A 102 -3.97 -5.10 -21.92
C LEU A 102 -3.17 -4.79 -23.16
N GLN A 103 -3.81 -4.31 -24.23
CA GLN A 103 -3.13 -3.95 -25.47
C GLN A 103 -2.07 -2.87 -25.25
N ARG A 104 -2.37 -1.83 -24.45
CA ARG A 104 -1.39 -0.78 -24.11
C ARG A 104 -0.25 -1.33 -23.26
N LEU A 105 -0.56 -2.13 -22.23
CA LEU A 105 0.47 -2.73 -21.38
C LEU A 105 1.40 -3.63 -22.21
N TYR A 106 0.85 -4.51 -23.03
CA TYR A 106 1.65 -5.43 -23.86
C TYR A 106 2.47 -4.68 -24.91
N ALA A 107 1.97 -3.59 -25.48
CA ALA A 107 2.77 -2.74 -26.36
C ALA A 107 4.00 -2.14 -25.67
N THR A 108 3.99 -1.92 -24.34
CA THR A 108 5.19 -1.48 -23.60
C THR A 108 6.19 -2.59 -23.32
N MET A 109 5.75 -3.86 -23.36
CA MET A 109 6.60 -5.03 -23.11
C MET A 109 7.29 -5.54 -24.37
N ILE A 110 6.76 -5.23 -25.55
CA ILE A 110 7.28 -5.68 -26.84
C ILE A 110 8.26 -4.63 -27.37
N PRO A 111 9.52 -5.00 -27.69
CA PRO A 111 10.48 -4.08 -28.32
C PRO A 111 9.92 -3.51 -29.62
N LYS A 112 10.20 -2.23 -29.91
CA LYS A 112 9.62 -1.52 -31.06
C LYS A 112 9.94 -2.21 -32.39
N GLU A 113 11.12 -2.80 -32.49
CA GLU A 113 11.62 -3.52 -33.66
C GLU A 113 10.84 -4.81 -33.90
N GLU A 114 10.38 -5.46 -32.84
CA GLU A 114 9.58 -6.69 -32.90
C GLU A 114 8.10 -6.36 -33.09
N ALA A 115 7.61 -5.28 -32.47
CA ALA A 115 6.25 -4.78 -32.65
C ALA A 115 5.96 -4.49 -34.14
N ALA A 116 6.92 -3.94 -34.89
CA ALA A 116 6.79 -3.67 -36.32
C ALA A 116 6.71 -4.94 -37.20
N LYS A 117 7.12 -6.10 -36.68
CA LYS A 117 7.07 -7.39 -37.39
C LYS A 117 5.79 -8.18 -37.10
N LEU A 118 4.98 -7.73 -36.14
CA LEU A 118 3.72 -8.38 -35.83
C LEU A 118 2.74 -8.23 -37.01
N PRO A 119 1.87 -9.24 -37.25
CA PRO A 119 0.90 -9.21 -38.35
C PRO A 119 -0.07 -8.03 -38.22
N ASP A 120 -0.42 -7.68 -36.99
CA ASP A 120 -1.18 -6.50 -36.61
C ASP A 120 -0.83 -6.11 -35.17
N GLN A 121 -1.33 -4.95 -34.71
CA GLN A 121 -1.17 -4.50 -33.34
C GLN A 121 -2.32 -4.96 -32.42
N SER A 122 -3.08 -6.00 -32.80
CA SER A 122 -4.19 -6.48 -31.98
C SER A 122 -3.68 -7.09 -30.67
N LEU A 123 -4.57 -7.11 -29.67
CA LEU A 123 -4.31 -7.78 -28.39
C LEU A 123 -3.86 -9.23 -28.60
N LYS A 124 -4.53 -9.96 -29.49
CA LYS A 124 -4.24 -11.37 -29.77
C LYS A 124 -2.83 -11.57 -30.34
N ALA A 125 -2.43 -10.75 -31.31
CA ALA A 125 -1.08 -10.84 -31.91
C ALA A 125 0.01 -10.53 -30.89
N GLN A 126 -0.22 -9.56 -30.01
CA GLN A 126 0.70 -9.21 -28.92
C GLN A 126 0.77 -10.31 -27.85
N GLU A 127 -0.38 -10.88 -27.44
CA GLU A 127 -0.44 -12.02 -26.53
C GLU A 127 0.30 -13.23 -27.09
N ASP A 128 0.11 -13.57 -28.37
CA ASP A 128 0.78 -14.71 -29.01
C ASP A 128 2.30 -14.53 -29.04
N TRP A 129 2.77 -13.32 -29.36
CA TRP A 129 4.20 -13.01 -29.34
C TRP A 129 4.78 -13.10 -27.93
N LEU A 130 4.10 -12.53 -26.92
CA LEU A 130 4.56 -12.59 -25.53
C LEU A 130 4.59 -14.02 -24.99
N ASN A 131 3.61 -14.85 -25.36
CA ASN A 131 3.62 -16.28 -25.02
C ASN A 131 4.80 -17.01 -25.69
N ALA A 132 5.06 -16.73 -26.97
CA ALA A 132 6.21 -17.31 -27.68
C ALA A 132 7.55 -16.88 -27.04
N GLN A 133 7.67 -15.64 -26.57
CA GLN A 133 8.84 -15.19 -25.81
C GLN A 133 8.96 -15.89 -24.46
N ALA A 134 7.85 -16.10 -23.75
CA ALA A 134 7.87 -16.84 -22.50
C ALA A 134 8.35 -18.29 -22.71
N ASP A 135 7.93 -18.94 -23.81
CA ASP A 135 8.41 -20.26 -24.21
C ASP A 135 9.89 -20.28 -24.60
N ALA A 136 10.37 -19.24 -25.29
CA ALA A 136 11.78 -19.10 -25.62
C ALA A 136 12.63 -18.90 -24.36
N LEU A 137 12.20 -18.01 -23.46
CA LEU A 137 12.84 -17.75 -22.17
C LEU A 137 12.89 -18.99 -21.30
N ALA A 138 11.83 -19.81 -21.28
CA ALA A 138 11.79 -21.03 -20.50
C ALA A 138 12.89 -22.03 -20.88
N ARG A 139 13.45 -21.96 -22.10
CA ARG A 139 14.58 -22.80 -22.54
C ARG A 139 15.91 -22.38 -21.94
N SER A 140 16.09 -21.09 -21.63
CA SER A 140 17.30 -20.55 -21.00
C SER A 140 17.17 -20.38 -19.48
N ASP A 141 16.00 -19.95 -19.03
CA ASP A 141 15.64 -19.74 -17.63
C ASP A 141 14.16 -20.11 -17.44
N ALA A 142 13.93 -21.30 -16.89
CA ALA A 142 12.59 -21.82 -16.65
C ALA A 142 11.77 -20.93 -15.69
N ALA A 143 12.42 -20.30 -14.70
CA ALA A 143 11.73 -19.47 -13.72
C ALA A 143 11.23 -18.17 -14.36
N GLN A 144 12.05 -17.52 -15.19
CA GLN A 144 11.63 -16.30 -15.91
C GLN A 144 10.54 -16.57 -16.93
N GLY A 145 10.67 -17.65 -17.72
CA GLY A 145 9.63 -18.04 -18.66
C GLY A 145 8.29 -18.32 -17.97
N GLN A 146 8.32 -18.99 -16.82
CA GLN A 146 7.12 -19.28 -16.05
C GLN A 146 6.50 -18.03 -15.40
N SER A 147 7.31 -17.11 -14.87
CA SER A 147 6.80 -15.82 -14.33
C SER A 147 6.11 -15.00 -15.42
N LEU A 148 6.68 -14.92 -16.63
CA LEU A 148 6.04 -14.20 -17.73
C LEU A 148 4.70 -14.84 -18.12
N LYS A 149 4.62 -16.17 -18.25
CA LYS A 149 3.34 -16.85 -18.52
C LYS A 149 2.31 -16.59 -17.42
N ALA A 150 2.70 -16.74 -16.16
CA ALA A 150 1.82 -16.51 -15.03
C ALA A 150 1.30 -15.06 -15.01
N SER A 151 2.17 -14.09 -15.33
CA SER A 151 1.80 -12.69 -15.51
C SER A 151 0.74 -12.50 -16.60
N LEU A 152 0.94 -13.05 -17.81
CA LEU A 152 0.00 -12.92 -18.92
C LEU A 152 -1.36 -13.55 -18.60
N GLU A 153 -1.36 -14.75 -18.03
CA GLU A 153 -2.58 -15.45 -17.62
C GLU A 153 -3.35 -14.66 -16.54
N ASN A 154 -2.63 -14.13 -15.56
CA ASN A 154 -3.22 -13.37 -14.47
C ASN A 154 -3.84 -12.05 -14.97
N LEU A 155 -3.10 -11.30 -15.79
CA LEU A 155 -3.58 -10.07 -16.41
C LEU A 155 -4.79 -10.34 -17.31
N GLY A 156 -4.72 -11.38 -18.15
CA GLY A 156 -5.82 -11.77 -19.03
C GLY A 156 -7.10 -12.12 -18.25
N ARG A 157 -6.97 -12.84 -17.13
CA ARG A 157 -8.10 -13.16 -16.24
C ARG A 157 -8.72 -11.92 -15.61
N CYS A 158 -7.91 -10.94 -15.23
CA CYS A 158 -8.39 -9.73 -14.55
C CYS A 158 -9.01 -8.69 -15.49
N TYR A 159 -8.42 -8.47 -16.66
CA TYR A 159 -8.75 -7.31 -17.50
C TYR A 159 -9.52 -7.65 -18.77
N ARG A 160 -9.44 -8.87 -19.32
CA ARG A 160 -10.02 -9.17 -20.65
C ARG A 160 -11.52 -8.88 -20.74
N GLN A 161 -12.26 -9.03 -19.63
CA GLN A 161 -13.71 -8.76 -19.58
C GLN A 161 -14.07 -7.48 -18.80
N ALA A 162 -13.09 -6.76 -18.27
CA ALA A 162 -13.32 -5.54 -17.53
C ALA A 162 -13.78 -4.41 -18.47
N LYS A 163 -14.73 -3.62 -18.02
CA LYS A 163 -15.30 -2.49 -18.74
C LYS A 163 -14.90 -1.17 -18.07
N ALA A 164 -15.09 -0.07 -18.79
CA ALA A 164 -15.02 1.25 -18.16
C ALA A 164 -16.05 1.34 -17.03
N GLY A 165 -15.64 1.90 -15.89
CA GLY A 165 -16.41 1.95 -14.65
C GLY A 165 -16.22 0.74 -13.73
N ASP A 166 -15.68 -0.38 -14.22
CA ASP A 166 -15.42 -1.54 -13.37
C ASP A 166 -14.26 -1.28 -12.41
N THR A 167 -14.26 -2.03 -11.31
CA THR A 167 -13.20 -2.01 -10.31
C THR A 167 -12.43 -3.32 -10.35
N VAL A 168 -11.11 -3.24 -10.55
CA VAL A 168 -10.21 -4.39 -10.62
C VAL A 168 -9.32 -4.43 -9.37
N PRO A 169 -9.32 -5.50 -8.56
CA PRO A 169 -8.51 -5.57 -7.35
C PRO A 169 -7.02 -5.66 -7.69
N LEU A 170 -6.20 -4.79 -7.12
CA LEU A 170 -4.75 -4.78 -7.37
C LEU A 170 -3.96 -5.43 -6.24
N MET A 171 -4.25 -5.03 -5.00
CA MET A 171 -3.51 -5.45 -3.83
C MET A 171 -4.45 -5.59 -2.63
N GLU A 172 -4.25 -6.64 -1.84
CA GLU A 172 -4.99 -6.89 -0.61
C GLU A 172 -4.03 -6.96 0.59
N GLY A 173 -4.52 -6.55 1.76
CA GLY A 173 -3.78 -6.62 3.02
C GLY A 173 -2.69 -5.56 3.17
N LEU A 174 -2.91 -4.36 2.63
CA LEU A 174 -2.00 -3.23 2.78
C LEU A 174 -2.18 -2.55 4.14
N HIS A 175 -1.09 -2.03 4.68
CA HIS A 175 -1.08 -1.31 5.96
C HIS A 175 -0.48 0.08 5.79
N ALA A 176 -1.00 1.05 6.53
CA ALA A 176 -0.43 2.40 6.63
C ALA A 176 -0.55 2.93 8.05
N LEU A 177 0.37 3.80 8.46
CA LEU A 177 0.25 4.61 9.66
C LEU A 177 -0.24 6.00 9.26
N LEU A 178 -1.40 6.40 9.76
CA LEU A 178 -1.93 7.74 9.59
C LEU A 178 -1.62 8.59 10.82
N SER A 179 -0.86 9.65 10.61
CA SER A 179 -0.49 10.58 11.67
C SER A 179 -1.16 11.94 11.42
N PRO A 180 -1.68 12.61 12.46
CA PRO A 180 -2.15 13.98 12.32
C PRO A 180 -1.03 14.91 11.83
N ALA A 181 -1.35 15.74 10.85
CA ALA A 181 -0.48 16.75 10.27
C ALA A 181 -1.23 18.10 10.19
N ARG A 182 -0.51 19.19 9.89
CA ARG A 182 -1.11 20.54 9.83
C ARG A 182 -2.25 20.65 8.81
N GLU A 183 -2.15 19.92 7.71
CA GLU A 183 -3.11 19.98 6.59
C GLU A 183 -4.05 18.77 6.52
N GLY A 184 -4.12 17.96 7.59
CA GLY A 184 -4.97 16.77 7.64
C GLY A 184 -4.22 15.54 8.14
N LEU A 185 -4.40 14.41 7.47
CA LEU A 185 -3.72 13.15 7.81
C LEU A 185 -2.55 12.94 6.86
N TYR A 186 -1.40 12.59 7.42
CA TYR A 186 -0.27 12.10 6.66
C TYR A 186 -0.25 10.57 6.71
N ALA A 187 -0.14 9.92 5.54
CA ALA A 187 -0.12 8.48 5.44
C ALA A 187 1.30 7.97 5.17
N GLU A 188 1.81 7.12 6.06
CA GLU A 188 3.07 6.40 5.86
C GLU A 188 2.77 4.94 5.54
N ARG A 189 3.24 4.42 4.40
CA ARG A 189 3.04 3.01 4.05
C ARG A 189 3.88 2.12 4.98
N LEU A 190 3.23 1.13 5.58
CA LEU A 190 3.89 0.14 6.42
C LEU A 190 4.19 -1.13 5.61
N GLN A 191 5.28 -1.80 5.94
CA GLN A 191 5.51 -3.16 5.47
C GLN A 191 4.53 -4.09 6.18
N ALA A 192 3.66 -4.74 5.42
CA ALA A 192 2.66 -5.66 5.95
C ALA A 192 3.03 -7.11 5.61
N PRO A 193 3.06 -8.02 6.60
CA PRO A 193 3.18 -9.44 6.31
C PRO A 193 1.90 -9.91 5.61
N GLY A 194 2.03 -10.54 4.45
CA GLY A 194 0.90 -11.15 3.74
C GLY A 194 0.18 -10.25 2.73
N VAL A 195 0.82 -9.18 2.24
CA VAL A 195 0.33 -8.44 1.06
C VAL A 195 0.17 -9.41 -0.11
N GLN A 196 -1.01 -9.40 -0.74
CA GLN A 196 -1.29 -10.22 -1.91
C GLN A 196 -1.44 -9.34 -3.15
N LEU A 197 -0.58 -9.57 -4.15
CA LEU A 197 -0.77 -9.02 -5.49
C LEU A 197 -1.87 -9.80 -6.20
N LYS A 198 -2.85 -9.10 -6.76
CA LYS A 198 -3.96 -9.68 -7.51
C LYS A 198 -3.78 -9.39 -8.99
N CYS A 199 -4.29 -8.29 -9.51
CA CYS A 199 -4.32 -8.00 -10.95
C CYS A 199 -3.15 -7.10 -11.40
N LEU A 200 -1.93 -7.50 -11.03
CA LEU A 200 -0.68 -6.86 -11.42
C LEU A 200 0.24 -7.90 -12.10
N PRO A 201 1.22 -7.45 -12.90
CA PRO A 201 2.30 -8.32 -13.36
C PRO A 201 3.04 -8.97 -12.17
N LEU A 202 3.35 -10.26 -12.28
CA LEU A 202 3.95 -11.14 -11.25
C LEU A 202 5.42 -11.47 -11.52
#